data_AF-A0A9D5U7C8-F1
#
_entry.id   AF-A0A9D5U7C8-F1
#
_cell.length_a   1.000
_cell.length_b   1.000
_cell.length_c   1.000
_cell.angle_alpha   90.00
_cell.angle_beta   90.00
_cell.angle_gamma   90.00
#
_symmetry.space_group_name_H-M   'P 1'
#
loop_
_entity.id
_entity.type
_entity.pdbx_description
1 polymer ?
#
loop_
_entity_poly.entity_id
_entity_poly.type
_entity_poly.pdbx_seq_one_letter_code
_entity_poly.pdbx_strand_id
1 'polypeptide(L)'
;MTTTPEPSPDAASSGDGSGRSSWAARPVGDEDRLEVRAAVRQAVSVSIATGLYGVSFGALAVVAGLNLAQTMVLSLLLFSGGSQFALIGVVASGGTSAAAITTAGLLGLRNTLYGAQLSPLLALHGWRRVLAAHLTIDESTAVATAQKSRAAFRAGFWWTGIGIFVVWNLLTLIGALAGDAMGDPKAWGLDAAAGAAFLALVWPRLASRVMQLTAALAVVVAVVLLPFVPPGVPVLAAGAVAIVVGQVTRQPRQPVTVTEYVPDGAASAPQDRAGEASPGSPDPGVPGGPGDLPAATDRPEEP
;
A
#
# COMPACT_ATOMS: atom_id res chain seq x y z
N MET A 1 -25.08 10.55 -78.78
CA MET A 1 -23.70 10.14 -78.43
C MET A 1 -23.01 11.41 -77.98
N THR A 2 -23.02 11.64 -76.67
CA THR A 2 -22.81 12.94 -76.04
C THR A 2 -21.62 12.81 -75.11
N THR A 3 -20.63 13.70 -75.26
CA THR A 3 -19.40 13.75 -74.48
C THR A 3 -19.53 14.66 -73.26
N THR A 4 -18.64 14.43 -72.27
CA THR A 4 -18.26 15.23 -71.06
C THR A 4 -18.89 14.79 -69.73
N PRO A 5 -18.22 15.05 -68.56
CA PRO A 5 -16.78 14.93 -68.27
C PRO A 5 -16.46 14.31 -66.88
N GLU A 6 -15.18 14.03 -66.64
CA GLU A 6 -14.57 13.62 -65.35
C GLU A 6 -14.70 14.72 -64.27
N PRO A 7 -14.89 14.39 -62.97
CA PRO A 7 -14.85 15.38 -61.90
C PRO A 7 -13.43 15.57 -61.33
N SER A 8 -12.99 16.84 -61.31
CA SER A 8 -11.76 17.34 -60.68
C SER A 8 -11.87 17.33 -59.14
N PRO A 9 -10.75 17.16 -58.40
CA PRO A 9 -10.74 17.23 -56.95
C PRO A 9 -10.73 18.69 -56.46
N ASP A 10 -11.12 18.88 -55.19
CA ASP A 10 -11.11 20.12 -54.40
C ASP A 10 -12.37 20.98 -54.44
N ALA A 11 -13.31 20.64 -53.56
CA ALA A 11 -14.15 21.63 -52.88
C ALA A 11 -14.29 21.22 -51.41
N ALA A 12 -13.40 21.78 -50.60
CA ALA A 12 -13.38 21.67 -49.16
C ALA A 12 -14.71 22.11 -48.53
N SER A 13 -15.47 21.17 -47.95
CA SER A 13 -16.52 21.49 -46.99
C SER A 13 -15.87 21.65 -45.61
N SER A 14 -15.80 22.91 -45.19
CA SER A 14 -15.49 23.39 -43.85
C SER A 14 -15.97 22.45 -42.74
N GLY A 15 -15.03 21.80 -42.05
CA GLY A 15 -15.30 21.12 -40.79
C GLY A 15 -15.70 22.14 -39.73
N ASP A 16 -16.94 22.05 -39.28
CA ASP A 16 -17.41 22.68 -38.04
C ASP A 16 -16.54 22.18 -36.89
N GLY A 17 -15.60 23.02 -36.48
CA GLY A 17 -14.72 22.87 -35.34
C GLY A 17 -15.42 23.05 -33.99
N SER A 18 -16.64 22.54 -33.83
CA SER A 18 -17.26 22.38 -32.52
C SER A 18 -17.12 20.93 -32.05
N GLY A 19 -15.87 20.55 -31.79
CA GLY A 19 -15.51 19.47 -30.88
C GLY A 19 -15.99 19.80 -29.47
N ARG A 20 -17.31 19.80 -29.28
CA ARG A 20 -17.96 19.70 -27.98
C ARG A 20 -17.51 18.35 -27.43
N SER A 21 -16.41 18.39 -26.69
CA SER A 21 -15.87 17.30 -25.90
C SER A 21 -17.03 16.60 -25.19
N SER A 22 -17.37 15.41 -25.65
CA SER A 22 -18.31 14.50 -25.01
C SER A 22 -17.68 13.95 -23.75
N TRP A 23 -17.40 14.81 -22.77
CA TRP A 23 -17.17 14.39 -21.39
C TRP A 23 -18.48 14.01 -20.71
N ALA A 24 -19.54 13.68 -21.46
CA ALA A 24 -20.75 13.07 -20.92
C ALA A 24 -20.32 11.97 -19.95
N ALA A 25 -20.64 12.19 -18.67
CA ALA A 25 -20.14 11.42 -17.55
C ALA A 25 -20.31 9.93 -17.86
N ARG A 26 -19.21 9.23 -18.13
CA ARG A 26 -19.24 7.78 -18.30
C ARG A 26 -19.82 7.23 -17.00
N PRO A 27 -20.95 6.50 -17.04
CA PRO A 27 -21.50 5.91 -15.83
C PRO A 27 -20.41 5.05 -15.20
N VAL A 28 -20.22 5.18 -13.88
CA VAL A 28 -19.27 4.36 -13.12
C VAL A 28 -19.55 2.90 -13.47
N GLY A 29 -18.60 2.28 -14.17
CA GLY A 29 -18.73 0.92 -14.68
C GLY A 29 -18.91 -0.06 -13.52
N ASP A 30 -19.51 -1.21 -13.78
CA ASP A 30 -19.66 -2.23 -12.74
C ASP A 30 -18.29 -2.69 -12.20
N GLU A 31 -17.24 -2.65 -13.03
CA GLU A 31 -15.85 -2.91 -12.65
C GLU A 31 -15.35 -1.97 -11.55
N ASP A 32 -15.53 -0.64 -11.71
CA ASP A 32 -15.15 0.35 -10.69
C ASP A 32 -15.87 0.10 -9.36
N ARG A 33 -17.14 -0.33 -9.39
CA ARG A 33 -17.90 -0.64 -8.17
C ARG A 33 -17.38 -1.91 -7.49
N LEU A 34 -16.98 -2.91 -8.27
CA LEU A 34 -16.40 -4.15 -7.76
C LEU A 34 -15.04 -3.86 -7.10
N GLU A 35 -14.20 -3.05 -7.73
CA GLU A 35 -12.92 -2.62 -7.15
C GLU A 35 -13.12 -1.84 -5.84
N VAL A 36 -14.05 -0.88 -5.82
CA VAL A 36 -14.37 -0.12 -4.60
C VAL A 36 -14.86 -1.07 -3.49
N ARG A 37 -15.76 -2.02 -3.79
CA ARG A 37 -16.23 -3.00 -2.81
C ARG A 37 -15.10 -3.88 -2.27
N ALA A 38 -14.18 -4.30 -3.14
CA ALA A 38 -13.01 -5.06 -2.73
C ALA A 38 -12.10 -4.24 -1.80
N ALA A 39 -11.83 -2.98 -2.14
CA ALA A 39 -11.06 -2.05 -1.31
C ALA A 39 -11.71 -1.83 0.06
N VAL A 40 -13.04 -1.67 0.11
CA VAL A 40 -13.79 -1.53 1.38
C VAL A 40 -13.71 -2.81 2.23
N ARG A 41 -13.86 -3.99 1.62
CA ARG A 41 -13.74 -5.26 2.34
C ARG A 41 -12.34 -5.42 2.94
N GLN A 42 -11.29 -5.10 2.17
CA GLN A 42 -9.92 -5.08 2.65
C GLN A 42 -9.75 -4.07 3.80
N ALA A 43 -10.27 -2.86 3.65
CA ALA A 43 -10.22 -1.81 4.66
C ALA A 43 -10.87 -2.24 5.99
N VAL A 44 -12.03 -2.90 5.94
CA VAL A 44 -12.72 -3.42 7.14
C VAL A 44 -11.88 -4.48 7.85
N SER A 45 -11.33 -5.44 7.10
CA SER A 45 -10.46 -6.48 7.67
C SER A 45 -9.22 -5.88 8.35
N VAL A 46 -8.56 -4.93 7.68
CA VAL A 46 -7.40 -4.21 8.23
C VAL A 46 -7.79 -3.37 9.44
N SER A 47 -8.99 -2.77 9.44
CA SER A 47 -9.48 -1.95 10.55
C SER A 47 -9.71 -2.75 11.82
N ILE A 48 -10.32 -3.92 11.69
CA ILE A 48 -10.52 -4.84 12.83
C ILE A 48 -9.17 -5.33 13.34
N ALA A 49 -8.33 -5.87 12.45
CA ALA A 49 -7.03 -6.43 12.83
C ALA A 49 -6.13 -5.39 13.50
N THR A 50 -6.10 -4.15 12.98
CA THR A 50 -5.29 -3.06 13.55
C THR A 50 -5.91 -2.48 14.81
N GLY A 51 -7.22 -2.29 14.81
CA GLY A 51 -7.94 -1.75 15.95
C GLY A 51 -7.79 -2.62 17.21
N LEU A 52 -7.66 -3.95 17.06
CA LEU A 52 -7.43 -4.87 18.19
C LEU A 52 -6.21 -4.49 19.06
N TYR A 53 -5.17 -3.94 18.45
CA TYR A 53 -4.00 -3.43 19.20
C TYR A 53 -4.32 -2.22 20.08
N GLY A 54 -5.44 -1.54 19.82
CA GLY A 54 -5.94 -0.45 20.66
C GLY A 54 -6.17 -0.87 22.10
N VAL A 55 -6.60 -2.12 22.35
CA VAL A 55 -6.74 -2.65 23.73
C VAL A 55 -5.40 -2.59 24.46
N SER A 56 -4.33 -3.06 23.81
CA SER A 56 -2.98 -3.02 24.39
C SER A 56 -2.51 -1.59 24.61
N PHE A 57 -2.76 -0.69 23.66
CA PHE A 57 -2.39 0.73 23.82
C PHE A 57 -3.09 1.36 25.04
N GLY A 58 -4.40 1.16 25.17
CA GLY A 58 -5.17 1.68 26.31
C GLY A 58 -4.66 1.16 27.66
N ALA A 59 -4.42 -0.15 27.75
CA ALA A 59 -3.88 -0.75 28.97
C ALA A 59 -2.46 -0.26 29.29
N LEU A 60 -1.57 -0.22 28.30
CA LEU A 60 -0.19 0.23 28.49
C LEU A 60 -0.10 1.72 28.83
N ALA A 61 -0.99 2.56 28.31
CA ALA A 61 -1.06 3.97 28.68
C ALA A 61 -1.41 4.15 30.17
N VAL A 62 -2.37 3.37 30.68
CA VAL A 62 -2.73 3.38 32.11
C VAL A 62 -1.58 2.86 32.98
N VAL A 63 -0.93 1.76 32.56
CA VAL A 63 0.29 1.25 33.22
C VAL A 63 1.42 2.29 33.24
N ALA A 64 1.54 3.09 32.18
CA ALA A 64 2.49 4.20 32.09
C ALA A 64 2.11 5.41 32.97
N GLY A 65 0.99 5.34 33.69
CA GLY A 65 0.53 6.36 34.63
C GLY A 65 -0.39 7.42 34.03
N LEU A 66 -0.87 7.24 32.80
CA LEU A 66 -1.90 8.14 32.23
C LEU A 66 -3.26 7.77 32.78
N ASN A 67 -4.06 8.77 33.14
CA ASN A 67 -5.47 8.52 33.44
C ASN A 67 -6.28 8.25 32.15
N LEU A 68 -7.54 7.84 32.31
CA LEU A 68 -8.44 7.53 31.21
C LEU A 68 -8.56 8.70 30.21
N ALA A 69 -8.75 9.92 30.69
CA ALA A 69 -8.91 11.09 29.84
C ALA A 69 -7.64 11.40 29.05
N GLN A 70 -6.47 11.36 29.68
CA GLN A 70 -5.17 11.54 29.04
C GLN A 70 -4.93 10.48 27.96
N THR A 71 -5.25 9.21 28.27
CA THR A 71 -5.14 8.09 27.33
C THR A 71 -6.02 8.31 26.10
N MET A 72 -7.28 8.70 26.29
CA MET A 72 -8.21 8.94 25.19
C MET A 72 -7.85 10.17 24.37
N VAL A 73 -7.45 11.29 25.02
CA VAL A 73 -6.99 12.49 24.31
C VAL A 73 -5.75 12.18 23.47
N LEU A 74 -4.79 11.46 24.03
CA LEU A 74 -3.59 11.03 23.31
C LEU A 74 -3.97 10.13 22.12
N SER A 75 -4.90 9.20 22.32
CA SER A 75 -5.36 8.30 21.26
C SER A 75 -6.04 9.02 20.10
N LEU A 76 -6.95 9.94 20.43
CA LEU A 76 -7.74 10.69 19.47
C LEU A 76 -6.89 11.70 18.70
N LEU A 77 -5.92 12.36 19.34
CA LEU A 77 -5.17 13.45 18.71
C LEU A 77 -3.90 13.00 18.01
N LEU A 78 -3.14 12.07 18.59
CA LEU A 78 -1.88 11.61 18.00
C LEU A 78 -2.08 10.55 16.91
N PHE A 79 -3.18 9.78 16.98
CA PHE A 79 -3.64 8.76 16.03
C PHE A 79 -2.63 8.36 14.94
N SER A 80 -1.64 7.55 15.32
CA SER A 80 -0.53 7.13 14.46
C SER A 80 -0.08 5.69 14.76
N GLY A 81 -0.59 5.09 15.84
CA GLY A 81 -0.21 3.76 16.31
C GLY A 81 1.21 3.75 16.85
N GLY A 82 2.21 3.65 15.96
CA GLY A 82 3.62 3.55 16.31
C GLY A 82 4.13 4.73 17.16
N SER A 83 3.77 5.96 16.78
CA SER A 83 4.17 7.17 17.53
C SER A 83 3.56 7.20 18.94
N GLN A 84 2.35 6.64 19.10
CA GLN A 84 1.68 6.55 20.39
C GLN A 84 2.39 5.55 21.31
N PHE A 85 2.71 4.35 20.81
CA PHE A 85 3.48 3.35 21.56
C PHE A 85 4.87 3.85 21.96
N ALA A 86 5.53 4.59 21.07
CA ALA A 86 6.82 5.18 21.37
C ALA A 86 6.72 6.24 22.46
N LEU A 87 5.71 7.13 22.40
CA LEU A 87 5.45 8.12 23.44
C LEU A 87 5.27 7.46 24.81
N ILE A 88 4.34 6.50 24.91
CA ILE A 88 4.06 5.83 26.19
C ILE A 88 5.25 4.98 26.65
N GLY A 89 6.05 4.43 25.73
CA GLY A 89 7.27 3.70 26.07
C GLY A 89 8.30 4.60 26.75
N VAL A 90 8.49 5.83 26.25
CA VAL A 90 9.37 6.82 26.91
C VAL A 90 8.81 7.21 28.27
N VAL A 91 7.51 7.52 28.35
CA VAL A 91 6.86 7.90 29.62
C VAL A 91 6.96 6.78 30.67
N ALA A 92 6.66 5.54 30.30
CA ALA A 92 6.73 4.38 31.18
C ALA A 92 8.14 4.12 31.72
N SER A 93 9.18 4.43 30.92
CA SER A 93 10.58 4.33 31.34
C SER A 93 11.09 5.50 32.19
N GLY A 94 10.21 6.43 32.59
CA GLY A 94 10.58 7.61 33.38
C GLY A 94 11.24 8.73 32.56
N GLY A 95 11.06 8.72 31.24
CA GLY A 95 11.60 9.74 30.37
C GLY A 95 10.89 11.09 30.46
N THR A 96 11.56 12.14 30.00
CA THR A 96 11.00 13.49 29.98
C THR A 96 9.93 13.63 28.89
N SER A 97 8.98 14.56 29.08
CA SER A 97 7.97 14.86 28.05
C SER A 97 8.59 15.28 26.73
N ALA A 98 9.71 16.01 26.77
CA ALA A 98 10.46 16.39 25.58
C ALA A 98 10.98 15.16 24.82
N ALA A 99 11.62 14.20 25.52
CA ALA A 99 12.11 12.97 24.90
C ALA A 99 10.96 12.15 24.30
N ALA A 100 9.81 12.08 24.99
CA ALA A 100 8.64 11.35 24.51
C ALA A 100 8.05 12.00 23.23
N ILE A 101 7.90 13.32 23.22
CA ILE A 101 7.42 14.09 22.05
C ILE A 101 8.39 13.97 20.88
N THR A 102 9.70 14.11 21.12
CA THR A 102 10.72 13.95 20.07
C THR A 102 10.70 12.55 19.49
N THR A 103 10.61 11.51 20.34
CA THR A 103 10.56 10.12 19.89
C THR A 103 9.31 9.85 19.04
N ALA A 104 8.14 10.25 19.55
CA ALA A 104 6.88 10.13 18.83
C ALA A 104 6.88 10.93 17.51
N GLY A 105 7.40 12.16 17.54
CA GLY A 105 7.51 13.04 16.38
C GLY A 105 8.41 12.46 15.30
N LEU A 106 9.58 11.94 15.67
CA LEU A 106 10.51 11.31 14.73
C LEU A 106 9.90 10.08 14.05
N LEU A 107 9.17 9.25 14.81
CA LEU A 107 8.42 8.12 14.22
C LEU A 107 7.26 8.60 13.35
N GLY A 108 6.60 9.69 13.74
CA GLY A 108 5.49 10.29 13.01
C GLY A 108 5.87 10.99 11.70
N LEU A 109 7.16 11.32 11.48
CA LEU A 109 7.64 11.96 10.25
C LEU A 109 7.25 11.18 8.99
N ARG A 110 7.20 9.85 9.06
CA ARG A 110 6.76 9.01 7.93
C ARG A 110 5.33 9.32 7.50
N ASN A 111 4.44 9.62 8.44
CA ASN A 111 3.06 9.99 8.17
C ASN A 111 3.00 11.33 7.43
N THR A 112 3.89 12.29 7.76
CA THR A 112 4.04 13.54 7.01
C THR A 112 4.48 13.29 5.57
N LEU A 113 5.44 12.40 5.36
CA LEU A 113 5.92 12.03 4.03
C LEU A 113 4.83 11.33 3.20
N TYR A 114 4.04 10.45 3.80
CA TYR A 114 2.88 9.85 3.14
C TYR A 114 1.84 10.92 2.81
N GLY A 115 1.56 11.84 3.73
CA GLY A 115 0.61 12.93 3.50
C GLY A 115 1.00 13.80 2.31
N ALA A 116 2.29 14.14 2.17
CA ALA A 116 2.82 14.87 1.02
C ALA A 116 2.65 14.09 -0.30
N GLN A 117 2.85 12.77 -0.29
CA GLN A 117 2.69 11.91 -1.47
C GLN A 117 1.23 11.68 -1.86
N LEU A 118 0.34 11.51 -0.87
CA LEU A 118 -1.08 11.20 -1.08
C LEU A 118 -1.91 12.46 -1.38
N SER A 119 -1.49 13.64 -0.90
CA SER A 119 -2.25 14.88 -1.04
C SER A 119 -2.69 15.19 -2.50
N PRO A 120 -1.81 15.10 -3.53
CA PRO A 120 -2.22 15.33 -4.92
C PRO A 120 -3.17 14.25 -5.45
N LEU A 121 -3.01 13.00 -5.00
CA LEU A 121 -3.82 11.85 -5.43
C LEU A 121 -5.22 11.88 -4.84
N LEU A 122 -5.35 12.33 -3.59
CA LEU A 122 -6.63 12.51 -2.93
C LEU A 122 -7.39 13.74 -3.47
N ALA A 123 -6.67 14.75 -3.99
CA ALA A 123 -7.22 15.99 -4.55
C ALA A 123 -8.25 16.68 -3.61
N LEU A 124 -7.91 16.76 -2.33
CA LEU A 124 -8.76 17.30 -1.28
C LEU A 124 -8.44 18.77 -1.00
N HIS A 125 -9.48 19.55 -0.71
CA HIS A 125 -9.40 20.97 -0.41
C HIS A 125 -10.04 21.29 0.95
N GLY A 126 -9.62 22.40 1.56
CA GLY A 126 -10.18 22.89 2.83
C GLY A 126 -10.01 21.91 4.00
N TRP A 127 -11.03 21.82 4.86
CA TRP A 127 -11.01 20.99 6.07
C TRP A 127 -10.82 19.49 5.79
N ARG A 128 -11.25 19.01 4.62
CA ARG A 128 -11.06 17.60 4.22
C ARG A 128 -9.59 17.22 4.11
N ARG A 129 -8.72 18.19 3.78
CA ARG A 129 -7.27 17.99 3.74
C ARG A 129 -6.70 17.79 5.15
N VAL A 130 -7.22 18.53 6.14
CA VAL A 130 -6.81 18.36 7.55
C VAL A 130 -7.25 17.00 8.07
N LEU A 131 -8.50 16.60 7.80
CA LEU A 131 -8.99 15.27 8.18
C LEU A 131 -8.19 14.16 7.51
N ALA A 132 -7.89 14.29 6.22
CA ALA A 132 -7.04 13.32 5.53
C ALA A 132 -5.62 13.27 6.11
N ALA A 133 -5.03 14.42 6.48
CA ALA A 133 -3.72 14.44 7.14
C ALA A 133 -3.76 13.68 8.47
N HIS A 134 -4.82 13.87 9.27
CA HIS A 134 -5.01 13.14 10.53
C HIS A 134 -5.21 11.63 10.31
N LEU A 135 -5.93 11.22 9.26
CA LEU A 135 -6.15 9.81 8.92
C LEU A 135 -5.02 9.17 8.09
N THR A 136 -3.92 9.90 7.86
CA THR A 136 -2.77 9.37 7.13
C THR A 136 -1.91 8.54 8.07
N ILE A 137 -2.09 7.22 8.00
CA ILE A 137 -1.35 6.22 8.77
C ILE A 137 -0.84 5.12 7.82
N ASP A 138 0.02 4.24 8.32
CA ASP A 138 0.63 3.17 7.51
C ASP A 138 -0.45 2.35 6.80
N GLU A 139 -1.50 1.98 7.52
CA GLU A 139 -2.57 1.11 7.05
C GLU A 139 -3.45 1.78 5.98
N SER A 140 -3.87 3.04 6.21
CA SER A 140 -4.69 3.77 5.23
C SER A 140 -3.91 4.08 3.96
N THR A 141 -2.60 4.33 4.10
CA THR A 141 -1.68 4.51 2.97
C THR A 141 -1.49 3.21 2.21
N ALA A 142 -1.22 2.09 2.90
CA ALA A 142 -0.99 0.79 2.30
C ALA A 142 -2.24 0.28 1.55
N VAL A 143 -3.42 0.33 2.19
CA VAL A 143 -4.66 -0.11 1.54
C VAL A 143 -5.00 0.77 0.34
N ALA A 144 -4.82 2.09 0.44
CA ALA A 144 -5.07 2.99 -0.69
C ALA A 144 -4.14 2.72 -1.88
N THR A 145 -2.83 2.64 -1.63
CA THR A 145 -1.82 2.46 -2.68
C THR A 145 -1.82 1.06 -3.32
N ALA A 146 -2.47 0.08 -2.69
CA ALA A 146 -2.70 -1.23 -3.28
C ALA A 146 -3.79 -1.24 -4.38
N GLN A 147 -4.59 -0.17 -4.49
CA GLN A 147 -5.71 -0.10 -5.43
C GLN A 147 -5.28 0.46 -6.79
N LYS A 148 -5.93 -0.02 -7.86
CA LYS A 148 -5.63 0.36 -9.25
C LYS A 148 -6.40 1.60 -9.71
N SER A 149 -7.72 1.62 -9.52
CA SER A 149 -8.52 2.79 -9.85
C SER A 149 -8.46 3.89 -8.80
N ARG A 150 -8.63 5.14 -9.24
CA ARG A 150 -8.69 6.30 -8.34
C ARG A 150 -9.87 6.24 -7.37
N ALA A 151 -10.99 5.64 -7.79
CA ALA A 151 -12.16 5.46 -6.94
C ALA A 151 -11.88 4.47 -5.81
N ALA A 152 -11.32 3.30 -6.14
CA ALA A 152 -10.92 2.30 -5.14
C ALA A 152 -9.80 2.82 -4.22
N PHE A 153 -8.81 3.55 -4.75
CA PHE A 153 -7.76 4.21 -3.95
C PHE A 153 -8.35 5.11 -2.87
N ARG A 154 -9.28 6.01 -3.26
CA ARG A 154 -9.93 6.93 -2.31
C ARG A 154 -10.79 6.18 -1.31
N ALA A 155 -11.53 5.16 -1.76
CA ALA A 155 -12.31 4.31 -0.87
C ALA A 155 -11.42 3.59 0.14
N GLY A 156 -10.33 2.96 -0.31
CA GLY A 156 -9.34 2.30 0.52
C GLY A 156 -8.74 3.24 1.57
N PHE A 157 -8.37 4.47 1.20
CA PHE A 157 -7.87 5.47 2.13
C PHE A 157 -8.89 5.82 3.22
N TRP A 158 -10.09 6.25 2.81
CA TRP A 158 -11.10 6.76 3.74
C TRP A 158 -11.69 5.67 4.63
N TRP A 159 -12.05 4.52 4.05
CA TRP A 159 -12.63 3.43 4.83
C TRP A 159 -11.63 2.82 5.81
N THR A 160 -10.35 2.71 5.43
CA THR A 160 -9.32 2.20 6.34
C THR A 160 -9.02 3.21 7.43
N GLY A 161 -8.83 4.49 7.07
CA GLY A 161 -8.53 5.54 8.04
C GLY A 161 -9.65 5.72 9.07
N ILE A 162 -10.89 5.88 8.61
CA ILE A 162 -12.07 6.04 9.48
C ILE A 162 -12.33 4.77 10.28
N GLY A 163 -12.27 3.60 9.63
CA GLY A 163 -12.51 2.32 10.27
C GLY A 163 -11.53 2.06 11.40
N ILE A 164 -10.22 2.24 11.16
CA ILE A 164 -9.20 2.15 12.20
C ILE A 164 -9.45 3.20 13.26
N PHE A 165 -9.70 4.46 12.91
CA PHE A 165 -9.91 5.52 13.90
C PHE A 165 -11.02 5.16 14.90
N VAL A 166 -12.15 4.66 14.41
CA VAL A 166 -13.27 4.25 15.26
C VAL A 166 -12.91 3.01 16.09
N VAL A 167 -12.49 1.92 15.45
CA VAL A 167 -12.24 0.65 16.16
C VAL A 167 -11.08 0.79 17.15
N TRP A 168 -10.00 1.46 16.75
CA TRP A 168 -8.84 1.74 17.60
C TRP A 168 -9.22 2.52 18.86
N ASN A 169 -9.97 3.62 18.72
CA ASN A 169 -10.32 4.45 19.88
C ASN A 169 -11.33 3.74 20.80
N LEU A 170 -12.27 2.98 20.24
CA LEU A 170 -13.18 2.16 21.04
C LEU A 170 -12.41 1.09 21.83
N LEU A 171 -11.48 0.38 21.18
CA LEU A 171 -10.69 -0.65 21.84
C LEU A 171 -9.63 -0.06 22.79
N THR A 172 -9.14 1.14 22.53
CA THR A 172 -8.32 1.92 23.47
C THR A 172 -9.12 2.25 24.73
N LEU A 173 -10.37 2.68 24.58
CA LEU A 173 -11.24 2.94 25.72
C LEU A 173 -11.44 1.67 26.55
N ILE A 174 -11.74 0.53 25.90
CA ILE A 174 -11.88 -0.76 26.59
C ILE A 174 -10.59 -1.14 27.32
N GLY A 175 -9.43 -1.02 26.66
CA GLY A 175 -8.13 -1.33 27.25
C GLY A 175 -7.79 -0.45 28.45
N ALA A 176 -8.08 0.85 28.35
CA ALA A 176 -7.85 1.80 29.43
C ALA A 176 -8.78 1.56 30.63
N LEU A 177 -10.07 1.30 30.38
CA LEU A 177 -11.03 0.94 31.44
C LEU A 177 -10.66 -0.38 32.12
N ALA A 178 -10.24 -1.38 31.35
CA ALA A 178 -9.76 -2.63 31.90
C ALA A 178 -8.49 -2.41 32.75
N GLY A 179 -7.55 -1.60 32.25
CA GLY A 179 -6.34 -1.21 32.99
C GLY A 179 -6.64 -0.53 34.32
N ASP A 180 -7.55 0.44 34.31
CA ASP A 180 -7.93 1.25 35.48
C ASP A 180 -8.70 0.42 36.53
N ALA A 181 -9.56 -0.50 36.09
CA ALA A 181 -10.34 -1.38 36.96
C ALA A 181 -9.48 -2.38 37.74
N MET A 182 -8.25 -2.67 37.29
CA MET A 182 -7.36 -3.65 37.90
C MET A 182 -6.57 -3.13 39.11
N GLY A 183 -6.76 -1.87 39.53
CA GLY A 183 -6.08 -1.29 40.70
C GLY A 183 -4.62 -0.96 40.39
N ASP A 184 -3.66 -1.32 41.25
CA ASP A 184 -2.23 -1.14 40.96
C ASP A 184 -1.73 -2.25 40.01
N PRO A 185 -1.48 -1.96 38.71
CA PRO A 185 -1.08 -2.98 37.75
C PRO A 185 0.28 -3.61 38.10
N LYS A 186 1.15 -2.88 38.81
CA LYS A 186 2.48 -3.37 39.23
C LYS A 186 2.37 -4.44 40.31
N ALA A 187 1.36 -4.37 41.17
CA ALA A 187 1.15 -5.35 42.23
C ALA A 187 0.84 -6.76 41.69
N TRP A 188 0.34 -6.84 40.44
CA TRP A 188 -0.07 -8.08 39.79
C TRP A 188 0.85 -8.50 38.62
N GLY A 189 1.94 -7.76 38.36
CA GLY A 189 2.82 -7.98 37.21
C GLY A 189 2.14 -7.74 35.85
N LEU A 190 1.06 -6.96 35.84
CA LEU A 190 0.27 -6.69 34.64
C LEU A 190 0.98 -5.73 33.67
N ASP A 191 1.99 -5.01 34.15
CA ASP A 191 2.90 -4.21 33.33
C ASP A 191 3.69 -5.06 32.34
N ALA A 192 4.23 -6.19 32.80
CA ALA A 192 4.87 -7.17 31.92
C ALA A 192 3.86 -7.90 31.03
N ALA A 193 2.68 -8.25 31.57
CA ALA A 193 1.65 -8.96 30.81
C ALA A 193 1.07 -8.13 29.66
N ALA A 194 0.85 -6.82 29.86
CA ALA A 194 0.38 -5.93 28.80
C ALA A 194 1.39 -5.81 27.65
N GLY A 195 2.69 -5.72 27.97
CA GLY A 195 3.76 -5.74 26.97
C GLY A 195 3.86 -7.09 26.23
N ALA A 196 3.72 -8.20 26.95
CA ALA A 196 3.70 -9.54 26.36
C ALA A 196 2.48 -9.76 25.45
N ALA A 197 1.30 -9.28 25.85
CA ALA A 197 0.10 -9.32 25.04
C ALA A 197 0.26 -8.52 23.75
N PHE A 198 0.84 -7.31 23.83
CA PHE A 198 1.21 -6.53 22.64
C PHE A 198 2.17 -7.29 21.73
N LEU A 199 3.22 -7.91 22.28
CA LEU A 199 4.19 -8.67 21.50
C LEU A 199 3.54 -9.89 20.81
N ALA A 200 2.69 -10.63 21.51
CA ALA A 200 1.95 -11.76 20.95
C ALA A 200 1.04 -11.32 19.80
N LEU A 201 0.48 -10.13 19.92
CA LEU A 201 -0.37 -9.48 18.94
C LEU A 201 0.42 -8.99 17.69
N VAL A 202 1.64 -8.48 17.89
CA VAL A 202 2.53 -8.06 16.80
C VAL A 202 3.20 -9.24 16.10
N TRP A 203 3.39 -10.37 16.79
CA TRP A 203 4.13 -11.52 16.27
C TRP A 203 3.66 -12.00 14.89
N PRO A 204 2.35 -12.17 14.61
CA PRO A 204 1.87 -12.56 13.29
C PRO A 204 2.17 -11.53 12.18
N ARG A 205 2.43 -10.26 12.52
CA ARG A 205 2.84 -9.22 11.55
C ARG A 205 4.31 -9.35 11.14
N LEU A 206 5.15 -10.03 11.92
CA LEU A 206 6.56 -10.29 11.58
C LEU A 206 6.68 -11.53 10.67
N ALA A 207 6.06 -11.46 9.50
CA ALA A 207 5.88 -12.62 8.62
C ALA A 207 7.17 -13.14 7.95
N SER A 208 8.17 -12.27 7.76
CA SER A 208 9.43 -12.65 7.10
C SER A 208 10.58 -12.82 8.09
N ARG A 209 11.54 -13.71 7.78
CA ARG A 209 12.78 -13.86 8.57
C ARG A 209 13.54 -12.54 8.70
N VAL A 210 13.54 -11.70 7.66
CA VAL A 210 14.19 -10.38 7.69
C VAL A 210 13.52 -9.49 8.73
N MET A 211 12.18 -9.43 8.78
CA MET A 211 11.46 -8.65 9.80
C MET A 211 11.72 -9.16 11.21
N GLN A 212 11.72 -10.49 11.41
CA GLN A 212 12.00 -11.10 12.70
C GLN A 212 13.43 -10.81 13.19
N LEU A 213 14.43 -10.97 12.32
CA LEU A 213 15.83 -10.65 12.65
C LEU A 213 16.03 -9.15 12.89
N THR A 214 15.36 -8.29 12.12
CA THR A 214 15.40 -6.83 12.34
C THR A 214 14.80 -6.47 13.70
N ALA A 215 13.65 -7.06 14.04
CA ALA A 215 13.02 -6.85 15.35
C ALA A 215 13.93 -7.36 16.50
N ALA A 216 14.53 -8.54 16.35
CA ALA A 216 15.46 -9.09 17.33
C ALA A 216 16.69 -8.19 17.52
N LEU A 217 17.30 -7.71 16.42
CA LEU A 217 18.44 -6.79 16.47
C LEU A 217 18.06 -5.45 17.12
N ALA A 218 16.89 -4.91 16.79
CA ALA A 218 16.37 -3.68 17.39
C ALA A 218 16.18 -3.82 18.90
N VAL A 219 15.65 -4.97 19.36
CA VAL A 219 15.53 -5.29 20.80
C VAL A 219 16.89 -5.36 21.47
N VAL A 220 17.86 -6.08 20.87
CA VAL A 220 19.22 -6.18 21.42
C VAL A 220 19.85 -4.79 21.54
N VAL A 221 19.79 -3.97 20.49
CA VAL A 221 20.32 -2.60 20.51
C VAL A 221 19.65 -1.75 21.59
N ALA A 222 18.32 -1.81 21.71
CA ALA A 222 17.60 -1.07 22.74
C ALA A 222 18.02 -1.51 24.15
N VAL A 223 18.05 -2.81 24.43
CA VAL A 223 18.42 -3.37 25.74
C VAL A 223 19.85 -3.02 26.12
N VAL A 224 20.80 -3.15 25.18
CA VAL A 224 22.20 -2.81 25.41
C VAL A 224 22.37 -1.32 25.72
N LEU A 225 21.56 -0.44 25.12
CA LEU A 225 21.64 1.00 25.35
C LEU A 225 21.02 1.45 26.68
N LEU A 226 20.09 0.70 27.27
CA LEU A 226 19.38 1.08 28.50
C LEU A 226 20.27 1.67 29.62
N PRO A 227 21.44 1.11 29.98
CA PRO A 227 22.27 1.65 31.05
C PRO A 227 23.14 2.86 30.65
N PHE A 228 23.24 3.19 29.35
CA PHE A 228 24.22 4.17 28.86
C PHE A 228 23.61 5.48 28.39
N VAL A 229 22.31 5.51 28.08
CA VAL A 229 21.67 6.67 27.45
C VAL A 229 20.36 7.06 28.16
N PRO A 230 19.92 8.32 28.04
CA PRO A 230 18.65 8.75 28.59
C PRO A 230 17.44 7.98 28.03
N PRO A 231 16.33 7.87 28.79
CA PRO A 231 15.07 7.31 28.29
C PRO A 231 14.63 7.91 26.95
N GLY A 232 14.15 7.05 26.05
CA GLY A 232 13.74 7.39 24.68
C GLY A 232 14.82 7.26 23.61
N VAL A 233 16.09 7.46 23.95
CA VAL A 233 17.21 7.20 23.00
C VAL A 233 17.26 5.73 22.55
N PRO A 234 17.05 4.71 23.42
CA PRO A 234 17.02 3.32 22.98
C PRO A 234 15.91 3.03 21.96
N VAL A 235 14.75 3.67 22.09
CA VAL A 235 13.62 3.53 21.15
C VAL A 235 13.96 4.12 19.79
N LEU A 236 14.61 5.28 19.76
CA LEU A 236 15.09 5.90 18.53
C LEU A 236 16.17 5.05 17.84
N ALA A 237 17.11 4.50 18.61
CA ALA A 237 18.13 3.61 18.07
C ALA A 237 17.52 2.33 17.47
N ALA A 238 16.54 1.72 18.14
CA ALA A 238 15.78 0.58 17.60
C ALA A 238 15.07 0.93 16.28
N GLY A 239 14.47 2.12 16.17
CA GLY A 239 13.89 2.61 14.92
C GLY A 239 14.94 2.79 13.81
N ALA A 240 16.12 3.31 14.15
CA ALA A 240 17.22 3.48 13.21
C ALA A 240 17.73 2.15 12.64
N VAL A 241 17.78 1.08 13.47
CA VAL A 241 18.10 -0.28 13.01
C VAL A 241 17.16 -0.72 11.89
N ALA A 242 15.85 -0.53 12.06
CA ALA A 242 14.86 -0.89 11.05
C ALA A 242 15.06 -0.11 9.74
N ILE A 243 15.41 1.19 9.83
CA ILE A 243 15.71 2.01 8.65
C ILE A 243 16.95 1.48 7.92
N VAL A 244 18.05 1.25 8.63
CA VAL A 244 19.33 0.79 8.05
C VAL A 244 19.15 -0.56 7.37
N VAL A 245 18.56 -1.54 8.07
CA VAL A 245 18.32 -2.87 7.49
C VAL A 245 17.40 -2.75 6.27
N GLY A 246 16.34 -1.94 6.36
CA GLY A 246 15.43 -1.71 5.25
C GLY A 246 16.08 -1.10 4.00
N GLN A 247 17.11 -0.26 4.15
CA GLN A 247 17.89 0.26 3.01
C GLN A 247 18.75 -0.84 2.37
N VAL A 248 19.38 -1.69 3.18
CA VAL A 248 20.27 -2.75 2.71
C VAL A 248 19.50 -3.87 2.01
N THR A 249 18.29 -4.17 2.48
CA THR A 249 17.46 -5.26 1.93
C THR A 249 16.49 -4.82 0.83
N ARG A 250 16.56 -3.58 0.35
CA ARG A 250 15.70 -3.08 -0.73
C ARG A 250 15.92 -3.90 -2.01
N GLN A 251 14.91 -4.67 -2.41
CA GLN A 251 14.90 -5.29 -3.74
C GLN A 251 14.64 -4.21 -4.81
N PRO A 252 15.32 -4.27 -5.97
CA PRO A 252 15.02 -3.40 -7.10
C PRO A 252 13.54 -3.55 -7.48
N ARG A 253 12.80 -2.44 -7.51
CA ARG A 253 11.42 -2.44 -8.02
C ARG A 253 11.46 -2.91 -9.47
N GLN A 254 10.78 -4.00 -9.80
CA GLN A 254 10.56 -4.34 -11.19
C GLN A 254 9.80 -3.18 -11.85
N PRO A 255 10.24 -2.69 -13.03
CA PRO A 255 9.51 -1.68 -13.76
C PRO A 255 8.09 -2.17 -13.98
N VAL A 256 7.09 -1.36 -13.62
CA VAL A 256 5.71 -1.64 -13.97
C VAL A 256 5.63 -1.52 -15.49
N THR A 257 5.67 -2.65 -16.19
CA THR A 257 5.34 -2.70 -17.62
C THR A 257 3.88 -2.33 -17.74
N VAL A 258 3.59 -1.12 -18.19
CA VAL A 258 2.25 -0.74 -18.60
C VAL A 258 1.96 -1.55 -19.85
N THR A 259 1.24 -2.66 -19.70
CA THR A 259 0.67 -3.34 -20.85
C THR A 259 -0.29 -2.36 -21.48
N GLU A 260 0.06 -1.84 -22.65
CA GLU A 260 -0.83 -1.03 -23.45
C GLU A 260 -2.12 -1.83 -23.66
N TYR A 261 -3.25 -1.26 -23.21
CA TYR A 261 -4.55 -1.86 -23.40
C TYR A 261 -4.85 -1.79 -24.90
N VAL A 262 -4.60 -2.88 -25.61
CA VAL A 262 -5.12 -3.10 -26.95
C VAL A 262 -6.54 -3.64 -26.77
N PRO A 263 -7.60 -2.87 -27.09
CA PRO A 263 -8.94 -3.38 -27.02
C PRO A 263 -9.08 -4.60 -27.95
N ASP A 264 -9.64 -5.69 -27.41
CA ASP A 264 -10.05 -6.88 -28.17
C ASP A 264 -11.08 -6.46 -29.23
N GLY A 265 -10.59 -6.11 -30.42
CA GLY A 265 -11.38 -5.55 -31.50
C GLY A 265 -10.58 -4.79 -32.56
N ALA A 266 -9.33 -4.43 -32.29
CA ALA A 266 -8.46 -3.77 -33.28
C ALA A 266 -7.71 -4.75 -34.23
N ALA A 267 -7.85 -6.07 -34.04
CA ALA A 267 -7.11 -7.10 -34.78
C ALA A 267 -7.90 -7.74 -35.94
N SER A 268 -9.00 -7.15 -36.41
CA SER A 268 -9.80 -7.68 -37.52
C SER A 268 -10.38 -6.60 -38.42
N ALA A 269 -9.50 -5.76 -38.98
CA ALA A 269 -9.81 -5.09 -40.25
C ALA A 269 -9.44 -6.04 -41.41
N PRO A 270 -10.35 -6.39 -42.33
CA PRO A 270 -10.01 -7.19 -43.50
C PRO A 270 -9.04 -6.40 -44.38
N GLN A 271 -7.84 -6.94 -44.61
CA GLN A 271 -6.97 -6.47 -45.68
C GLN A 271 -7.59 -6.87 -47.01
N ASP A 272 -8.23 -5.92 -47.69
CA ASP A 272 -8.57 -6.04 -49.10
C ASP A 272 -7.29 -6.30 -49.91
N ARG A 273 -7.14 -7.53 -50.41
CA ARG A 273 -6.14 -7.86 -51.42
C ARG A 273 -6.64 -7.36 -52.77
N ALA A 274 -6.34 -6.11 -53.10
CA ALA A 274 -6.23 -5.67 -54.48
C ALA A 274 -4.87 -6.13 -55.03
N GLY A 275 -4.89 -6.81 -56.18
CA GLY A 275 -3.73 -7.44 -56.77
C GLY A 275 -2.66 -6.46 -57.24
N GLU A 276 -1.41 -6.79 -56.93
CA GLU A 276 -0.25 -6.26 -57.63
C GLU A 276 0.48 -7.42 -58.31
N ALA A 277 0.50 -7.34 -59.64
CA ALA A 277 1.27 -8.21 -60.51
C ALA A 277 2.77 -7.96 -60.29
N SER A 278 3.53 -9.03 -60.05
CA SER A 278 4.99 -9.00 -59.99
C SER A 278 5.57 -9.31 -61.38
N PRO A 279 6.47 -8.49 -61.94
CA PRO A 279 7.14 -8.82 -63.19
C PRO A 279 8.45 -9.58 -62.93
N GLY A 280 8.53 -10.79 -63.48
CA GLY A 280 9.70 -11.36 -64.17
C GLY A 280 10.98 -11.59 -63.38
N SER A 281 11.35 -12.86 -63.21
CA SER A 281 12.74 -13.28 -63.08
C SER A 281 12.94 -14.60 -63.85
N PRO A 282 14.02 -14.76 -64.64
CA PRO A 282 14.18 -15.93 -65.51
C PRO A 282 14.71 -17.15 -64.74
N ASP A 283 14.17 -18.29 -65.13
CA ASP A 283 14.56 -19.65 -64.77
C ASP A 283 15.99 -20.00 -65.25
N PRO A 284 16.76 -20.77 -64.47
CA PRO A 284 17.60 -21.78 -65.08
C PRO A 284 17.50 -23.15 -64.38
N GLY A 285 16.95 -24.12 -65.10
CA GLY A 285 17.70 -25.32 -65.48
C GLY A 285 17.77 -26.46 -64.46
N VAL A 286 16.97 -27.50 -64.73
CA VAL A 286 17.14 -28.88 -64.22
C VAL A 286 18.21 -29.61 -65.05
N PRO A 287 19.06 -30.45 -64.44
CA PRO A 287 18.98 -31.91 -64.66
C PRO A 287 19.26 -32.70 -63.35
N GLY A 288 18.41 -33.63 -62.90
CA GLY A 288 18.41 -35.04 -63.33
C GLY A 288 18.74 -35.95 -62.12
N GLY A 289 17.88 -36.92 -61.79
CA GLY A 289 18.12 -37.94 -60.74
C GLY A 289 19.06 -39.08 -61.20
N PRO A 290 19.05 -40.30 -60.62
CA PRO A 290 18.28 -40.82 -59.46
C PRO A 290 19.15 -41.60 -58.43
N GLY A 291 18.56 -42.07 -57.31
CA GLY A 291 19.21 -43.09 -56.46
C GLY A 291 18.59 -43.30 -55.07
N ASP A 292 17.70 -44.28 -54.99
CA ASP A 292 17.51 -45.30 -53.93
C ASP A 292 17.25 -44.93 -52.44
N LEU A 293 16.03 -45.29 -52.01
CA LEU A 293 15.64 -45.74 -50.64
C LEU A 293 16.21 -47.18 -50.40
N PRO A 294 16.22 -47.82 -49.19
CA PRO A 294 15.25 -47.64 -48.08
C PRO A 294 15.70 -47.92 -46.61
N ALA A 295 14.80 -47.56 -45.67
CA ALA A 295 14.32 -48.28 -44.47
C ALA A 295 15.21 -48.71 -43.26
N ALA A 296 14.52 -48.73 -42.10
CA ALA A 296 14.75 -49.51 -40.86
C ALA A 296 15.90 -49.04 -39.94
N THR A 297 15.87 -49.05 -38.60
CA THR A 297 15.12 -49.78 -37.55
C THR A 297 15.46 -49.04 -36.23
N ASP A 298 14.51 -48.76 -35.34
CA ASP A 298 14.24 -49.47 -34.06
C ASP A 298 15.17 -49.10 -32.87
N ARG A 299 14.57 -49.09 -31.67
CA ARG A 299 14.98 -48.55 -30.33
C ARG A 299 16.16 -49.33 -29.67
N PRO A 300 16.46 -49.31 -28.34
CA PRO A 300 16.05 -48.49 -27.15
C PRO A 300 17.21 -48.09 -26.19
N GLU A 301 16.86 -47.46 -25.04
CA GLU A 301 17.36 -47.52 -23.61
C GLU A 301 18.81 -48.01 -23.33
N GLU A 302 19.63 -47.54 -22.38
CA GLU A 302 19.58 -46.94 -21.02
C GLU A 302 21.06 -46.49 -20.72
N PRO A 303 21.58 -46.21 -19.49
CA PRO A 303 21.00 -46.23 -18.13
C PRO A 303 20.98 -44.87 -17.38
#